data_AF-A0A4R6FXW2-F1
#
_entry.id   AF-A0A4R6FXW2-F1
#
_cell.length_a   1.000
_cell.length_b   1.000
_cell.length_c   1.000
_cell.angle_alpha   90.00
_cell.angle_beta   90.00
_cell.angle_gamma   90.00
#
_symmetry.space_group_name_H-M   'P 1'
#
loop_
_entity.id
_entity.type
_entity.pdbx_description
1 polymer ?
#
loop_
_entity_poly.entity_id
_entity_poly.type
_entity_poly.pdbx_seq_one_letter_code
_entity_poly.pdbx_strand_id
1 'polypeptide(L)'
;MPTPRKKPGIQPIMIEHDGKSLPFKIGLNECCQAEAKFGGSFHAIVQELGENPRLSTVRYLFTLGLSDAENVYSETEAGEIIAEIGLEEAVGVIGESVRRMMQGGKAEAA
;
A
#
# COMPACT_ATOMS: atom_id res chain seq x y z
N MET A 1 11.87 -18.61 29.23
CA MET A 1 10.77 -18.11 28.38
C MET A 1 11.39 -17.58 27.11
N PRO A 2 11.04 -18.09 25.92
CA PRO A 2 11.52 -17.51 24.67
C PRO A 2 10.90 -16.11 24.51
N THR A 3 11.74 -15.10 24.35
CA THR A 3 11.34 -13.73 23.99
C THR A 3 10.59 -13.77 22.66
N PRO A 4 9.46 -13.06 22.50
CA PRO A 4 8.80 -12.96 21.20
C PRO A 4 9.78 -12.25 20.26
N ARG A 5 10.26 -12.97 19.24
CA ARG A 5 11.01 -12.35 18.15
C ARG A 5 10.06 -11.34 17.51
N LYS A 6 10.34 -10.04 17.65
CA LYS A 6 9.71 -9.02 16.80
C LYS A 6 10.00 -9.46 15.37
N LYS A 7 8.99 -9.96 14.66
CA LYS A 7 9.09 -10.17 13.21
C LYS A 7 9.55 -8.84 12.63
N PRO A 8 10.57 -8.80 11.75
CA PRO A 8 10.90 -7.58 11.03
C PRO A 8 9.71 -7.30 10.08
N GLY A 9 8.68 -6.65 10.62
CA GLY A 9 7.53 -6.24 9.83
C GLY A 9 8.01 -5.22 8.80
N ILE A 10 7.52 -5.34 7.57
CA ILE A 10 7.64 -4.29 6.56
C ILE A 10 7.24 -2.97 7.21
N GLN A 11 8.19 -2.04 7.31
CA GLN A 11 7.97 -0.73 7.93
C GLN A 11 7.02 0.09 7.06
N PRO A 12 5.96 0.69 7.65
CA PRO A 12 5.05 1.53 6.91
C PRO A 12 5.78 2.77 6.36
N ILE A 13 5.25 3.30 5.27
CA ILE A 13 5.59 4.64 4.77
C ILE A 13 4.67 5.61 5.51
N MET A 14 5.20 6.74 5.99
CA MET A 14 4.38 7.74 6.66
C MET A 14 3.94 8.79 5.64
N ILE A 15 2.64 9.05 5.57
CA ILE A 15 2.03 10.08 4.72
C ILE A 15 1.52 11.20 5.62
N GLU A 16 1.87 12.44 5.33
CA GLU A 16 1.34 13.60 6.06
C GLU A 16 0.03 14.06 5.40
N HIS A 17 -1.05 14.12 6.18
CA HIS A 17 -2.36 14.61 5.75
C HIS A 17 -3.05 15.32 6.93
N ASP A 18 -3.53 16.55 6.73
CA ASP A 18 -4.18 17.34 7.78
C ASP A 18 -3.36 17.44 9.09
N GLY A 19 -2.03 17.51 8.97
CA GLY A 19 -1.10 17.55 10.12
C GLY A 19 -1.03 16.25 10.92
N LYS A 20 -1.54 15.14 10.37
CA LYS A 20 -1.41 13.78 10.92
C LYS A 20 -0.45 12.96 10.07
N SER A 21 0.32 12.12 10.74
CA SER A 21 1.20 11.13 10.10
C SER A 21 0.45 9.80 9.98
N LEU A 22 0.02 9.45 8.77
CA LEU A 22 -0.75 8.25 8.47
C LEU A 22 0.19 7.12 8.04
N PRO A 23 0.12 5.93 8.67
CA PRO A 23 0.89 4.78 8.22
C PRO A 23 0.28 4.21 6.94
N PHE A 24 1.13 3.97 5.94
CA PHE A 24 0.78 3.34 4.68
C PHE A 24 1.54 2.03 4.49
N LYS A 25 0.81 0.94 4.25
CA LYS A 25 1.39 -0.39 4.06
C LYS A 25 0.50 -1.30 3.22
N ILE A 26 1.07 -1.89 2.18
CA ILE A 26 0.44 -2.97 1.42
C ILE A 26 1.05 -4.29 1.87
N GLY A 27 0.21 -5.18 2.39
CA GLY A 27 0.56 -6.56 2.71
C GLY A 27 -0.10 -7.55 1.75
N LEU A 28 0.01 -8.84 2.08
CA LEU A 28 -0.50 -9.91 1.23
C LEU A 28 -2.03 -9.91 1.13
N ASN A 29 -2.73 -9.54 2.20
CA ASN A 29 -4.20 -9.48 2.19
C ASN A 29 -4.69 -8.39 1.24
N GLU A 30 -4.03 -7.23 1.23
CA GLU A 30 -4.34 -6.11 0.35
C GLU A 30 -4.02 -6.48 -1.11
N CYS A 31 -2.94 -7.23 -1.34
CA CYS A 31 -2.64 -7.79 -2.67
C CYS A 31 -3.78 -8.70 -3.15
N CYS A 32 -4.24 -9.65 -2.34
CA CYS A 32 -5.34 -10.54 -2.71
C CYS A 32 -6.65 -9.78 -2.97
N GLN A 33 -6.93 -8.72 -2.20
CA GLN A 33 -8.10 -7.87 -2.43
C GLN A 33 -8.01 -7.13 -3.78
N ALA A 34 -6.84 -6.62 -4.13
CA ALA A 34 -6.60 -6.00 -5.43
C ALA A 34 -6.75 -6.99 -6.59
N GLU A 35 -6.19 -8.20 -6.47
CA GLU A 35 -6.37 -9.27 -7.46
C GLU A 35 -7.83 -9.65 -7.64
N ALA A 36 -8.60 -9.77 -6.54
CA ALA A 36 -10.02 -10.07 -6.60
C ALA A 36 -10.84 -8.95 -7.27
N LYS A 37 -10.47 -7.67 -7.08
CA LYS A 37 -11.19 -6.53 -7.66
C LYS A 37 -10.91 -6.31 -9.13
N PHE A 38 -9.63 -6.36 -9.53
CA PHE A 38 -9.22 -5.99 -10.90
C PHE A 38 -9.03 -7.21 -11.81
N GLY A 39 -8.93 -8.40 -11.24
CA GLY A 39 -8.53 -9.59 -11.96
C GLY A 39 -7.04 -9.58 -12.32
N GLY A 40 -6.50 -10.77 -12.57
CA GLY A 40 -5.08 -10.93 -12.85
C GLY A 40 -4.20 -10.92 -11.60
N SER A 41 -2.88 -10.99 -11.80
CA SER A 41 -1.92 -11.00 -10.70
C SER A 41 -1.64 -9.59 -10.19
N PHE A 42 -1.35 -9.47 -8.90
CA PHE A 42 -0.98 -8.19 -8.29
C PHE A 42 0.23 -7.56 -8.98
N HIS A 43 1.16 -8.39 -9.45
CA HIS A 43 2.32 -7.94 -10.22
C HIS A 43 1.89 -7.20 -11.52
N ALA A 44 0.95 -7.74 -12.27
CA ALA A 44 0.45 -7.10 -13.49
C ALA A 44 -0.27 -5.77 -13.17
N ILE A 45 -1.04 -5.73 -12.09
CA ILE A 45 -1.72 -4.51 -11.62
C ILE A 45 -0.69 -3.41 -11.30
N VAL A 46 0.39 -3.74 -10.57
CA VAL A 46 1.44 -2.78 -10.22
C VAL A 46 2.27 -2.36 -11.43
N GLN A 47 2.50 -3.25 -12.41
CA GLN A 47 3.15 -2.87 -13.67
C GLN A 47 2.31 -1.85 -14.44
N GLU A 48 0.99 -2.06 -14.56
CA GLU A 48 0.09 -1.11 -15.23
C GLU A 48 0.09 0.27 -14.55
N LEU A 49 0.22 0.33 -13.22
CA LEU A 49 0.37 1.60 -12.49
C LEU A 49 1.60 2.41 -12.90
N GLY A 50 2.71 1.74 -13.24
CA GLY A 50 3.95 2.40 -13.65
C GLY A 50 3.93 2.91 -15.09
N GLU A 51 3.09 2.32 -15.95
CA GLU A 51 2.99 2.67 -17.37
C GLU A 51 1.83 3.62 -17.67
N ASN A 52 0.65 3.34 -17.11
CA ASN A 52 -0.58 4.09 -17.37
C ASN A 52 -1.52 4.05 -16.13
N PRO A 53 -1.25 4.85 -15.09
CA PRO A 53 -2.00 4.80 -13.85
C PRO A 53 -3.45 5.23 -14.05
N ARG A 54 -4.39 4.28 -13.91
CA ARG A 54 -5.82 4.60 -13.82
C ARG A 54 -6.13 5.11 -12.42
N LEU A 55 -6.81 6.26 -12.33
CA LEU A 55 -7.18 6.87 -11.05
C LEU A 55 -7.97 5.94 -10.14
N SER A 56 -8.86 5.11 -10.70
CA SER A 56 -9.62 4.12 -9.93
C SER A 56 -8.73 3.03 -9.31
N THR A 57 -7.69 2.61 -10.02
CA THR A 57 -6.71 1.63 -9.52
C THR A 57 -5.85 2.25 -8.43
N VAL A 58 -5.33 3.46 -8.66
CA VAL A 58 -4.52 4.19 -7.68
C VAL A 58 -5.32 4.39 -6.40
N ARG A 59 -6.52 4.97 -6.49
CA ARG A 59 -7.37 5.25 -5.33
C ARG A 59 -7.69 4.00 -4.53
N TYR A 60 -8.04 2.91 -5.20
CA TYR A 60 -8.34 1.66 -4.51
C TYR A 60 -7.12 1.07 -3.78
N LEU A 61 -5.98 0.98 -4.45
CA LEU A 61 -4.75 0.48 -3.83
C LEU A 61 -4.28 1.37 -2.69
N PHE A 62 -4.47 2.68 -2.84
CA PHE A 62 -4.16 3.64 -1.80
C PHE A 62 -5.07 3.47 -0.57
N THR A 63 -6.37 3.26 -0.80
CA THR A 63 -7.36 2.96 0.24
C THR A 63 -6.98 1.71 1.02
N LEU A 64 -6.59 0.64 0.31
CA LEU A 64 -6.13 -0.60 0.94
C LEU A 64 -4.86 -0.38 1.75
N GLY A 65 -3.92 0.41 1.24
CA GLY A 65 -2.66 0.68 1.93
C GLY A 65 -2.78 1.59 3.15
N LEU A 66 -3.81 2.44 3.21
CA LEU A 66 -4.12 3.28 4.37
C LEU A 66 -4.90 2.55 5.46
N SER A 67 -5.68 1.54 5.09
CA SER A 67 -6.56 0.83 6.03
C SER A 67 -5.79 -0.24 6.80
N ASP A 68 -6.02 -0.32 8.11
CA ASP A 68 -5.51 -1.37 8.97
C ASP A 68 -6.61 -1.96 9.88
N ALA A 69 -6.22 -2.71 10.90
CA ALA A 69 -7.18 -3.33 11.82
C ALA A 69 -7.92 -2.33 12.72
N GLU A 70 -7.36 -1.13 12.92
CA GLU A 70 -7.86 -0.10 13.84
C GLU A 70 -8.54 1.06 13.08
N ASN A 71 -8.13 1.33 11.83
CA ASN A 71 -8.66 2.41 11.00
C ASN A 71 -9.00 1.91 9.59
N VAL A 72 -10.23 2.18 9.15
CA VAL A 72 -10.68 1.85 7.79
C VAL A 72 -10.96 3.16 7.05
N TYR A 73 -10.29 3.35 5.93
CA TYR A 73 -10.49 4.50 5.05
C TYR A 73 -11.45 4.13 3.91
N SER A 74 -12.33 5.04 3.54
CA SER A 74 -13.16 4.91 2.34
C SER A 74 -12.37 5.31 1.09
N GLU A 75 -12.84 4.88 -0.09
CA GLU A 75 -12.27 5.34 -1.37
C GLU A 75 -12.39 6.87 -1.53
N THR A 76 -13.39 7.50 -0.92
CA THR A 76 -13.55 8.96 -0.96
C THR A 76 -12.45 9.65 -0.15
N GLU A 77 -12.23 9.23 1.09
CA GLU A 77 -11.17 9.79 1.95
C GLU A 77 -9.78 9.58 1.34
N ALA A 78 -9.52 8.39 0.80
CA ALA A 78 -8.28 8.15 0.05
C ALA A 78 -8.14 9.09 -1.15
N GLY A 79 -9.24 9.40 -1.84
CA GLY A 79 -9.26 10.36 -2.94
C GLY A 79 -8.93 11.79 -2.50
N GLU A 80 -9.40 12.22 -1.33
CA GLU A 80 -9.08 13.53 -0.74
C GLU A 80 -7.59 13.62 -0.40
N ILE A 81 -7.03 12.57 0.22
CA ILE A 81 -5.59 12.49 0.52
C ILE A 81 -4.76 12.54 -0.76
N ILE A 82 -5.14 11.78 -1.79
CA ILE A 82 -4.45 11.81 -3.10
C ILE A 82 -4.54 13.20 -3.75
N ALA A 83 -5.66 13.91 -3.60
CA ALA A 83 -5.80 15.26 -4.14
C ALA A 83 -4.87 16.26 -3.45
N GLU A 84 -4.55 16.06 -2.17
CA GLU A 84 -3.63 16.89 -1.41
C GLU A 84 -2.16 16.61 -1.73
N ILE A 85 -1.73 15.34 -1.66
CA ILE A 85 -0.32 14.95 -1.89
C ILE A 85 0.03 14.88 -3.40
N GLY A 86 -0.98 14.73 -4.25
CA GLY A 86 -0.82 14.58 -5.69
C GLY A 86 -0.72 13.13 -6.16
N LEU A 87 -1.14 12.91 -7.40
CA LEU A 87 -1.22 11.57 -8.01
C LEU A 87 0.15 10.89 -8.12
N GLU A 88 1.19 11.64 -8.50
CA GLU A 88 2.55 11.13 -8.66
C GLU A 88 3.12 10.63 -7.33
N GLU A 89 2.92 11.40 -6.25
CA GLU A 89 3.33 11.00 -4.91
C GLU A 89 2.56 9.76 -4.44
N ALA A 90 1.24 9.72 -4.65
CA ALA A 90 0.43 8.55 -4.30
C ALA A 90 0.90 7.26 -5.01
N VAL A 91 1.21 7.34 -6.32
CA VAL A 91 1.78 6.22 -7.08
C VAL A 91 3.16 5.83 -6.54
N GLY A 92 3.99 6.81 -6.22
CA GLY A 92 5.32 6.59 -5.63
C GLY A 92 5.24 5.86 -4.28
N VAL A 93 4.31 6.25 -3.41
CA VAL A 93 4.07 5.61 -2.11
C VAL A 93 3.59 4.16 -2.29
N ILE A 94 2.65 3.91 -3.21
CA ILE A 94 2.22 2.54 -3.54
C ILE A 94 3.40 1.71 -4.01
N GLY A 95 4.19 2.22 -4.97
CA GLY A 95 5.34 1.52 -5.53
C GLY A 95 6.41 1.19 -4.50
N GLU A 96 6.76 2.14 -3.64
CA GLU A 96 7.75 1.93 -2.57
C GLU A 96 7.23 0.94 -1.51
N SER A 97 5.93 0.97 -1.19
CA SER A 97 5.31 0.02 -0.25
C SER A 97 5.39 -1.42 -0.80
N VAL A 98 5.05 -1.61 -2.07
CA VAL A 98 5.16 -2.89 -2.77
C VAL A 98 6.62 -3.35 -2.84
N ARG A 99 7.55 -2.44 -3.14
CA ARG A 99 8.98 -2.74 -3.18
C ARG A 99 9.48 -3.24 -1.81
N ARG A 100 9.13 -2.56 -0.72
CA ARG A 100 9.50 -2.97 0.64
C ARG A 100 8.91 -4.33 0.99
N MET A 101 7.67 -4.59 0.59
CA MET A 101 7.03 -5.90 0.75
C MET A 101 7.80 -7.01 0.03
N MET A 102 8.16 -6.80 -1.24
CA MET A 102 8.89 -7.79 -2.05
C MET A 102 10.33 -8.02 -1.55
N GLN A 103 10.97 -7.00 -0.99
CA GLN A 103 12.32 -7.11 -0.43
C GLN A 103 12.34 -7.76 0.97
N GLY A 104 11.31 -7.51 1.78
CA GLY A 104 11.15 -8.14 3.09
C GLY A 104 11.08 -9.68 3.04
N GLY A 105 10.52 -10.24 1.97
CA GLY A 105 10.45 -11.69 1.76
C GLY A 105 11.79 -12.36 1.42
N LYS A 106 12.82 -11.60 0.98
CA LYS A 106 14.16 -12.18 0.72
C LYS A 106 14.97 -12.41 1.98
N ALA A 107 14.65 -11.74 3.10
CA ALA A 107 15.38 -11.87 4.35
C ALA A 107 15.00 -13.13 5.16
N GLU A 108 13.94 -13.85 4.77
CA GLU A 108 13.47 -15.06 5.46
C GLU A 108 13.95 -16.37 4.79
N ALA A 109 14.76 -16.29 3.72
CA ALA A 109 15.23 -17.45 2.96
C ALA A 109 16.76 -17.69 3.00
N ALA A 110 17.48 -17.06 3.95
CA ALA A 110 18.93 -17.22 4.12
C ALA A 110 19.30 -17.79 5.50
#